data_AF-A0A3N5IK24-F1
#
_entry.id   AF-A0A3N5IK24-F1
#
_cell.length_a   1.000
_cell.length_b   1.000
_cell.length_c   1.000
_cell.angle_alpha   90.00
_cell.angle_beta   90.00
_cell.angle_gamma   90.00
#
_symmetry.space_group_name_H-M   'P 1'
#
loop_
_entity.id
_entity.type
_entity.pdbx_description
1 polymer ?
#
loop_
_entity_poly.entity_id
_entity_poly.type
_entity_poly.pdbx_seq_one_letter_code
_entity_poly.pdbx_strand_id
1 'polypeptide(L)' 'MKLASVKDVKNKLSDYLKKAEREDIIITRNGRPTAVLHHL' A
#
# COMPACT_ATOMS: atom_id res chain seq x y z
N MET A 1 -0.60 9.06 -5.55
CA MET A 1 -0.36 8.58 -4.18
C MET A 1 -1.64 7.98 -3.64
N LYS A 2 -1.63 6.66 -3.39
CA LYS A 2 -2.82 5.90 -2.99
C LYS A 2 -2.77 5.51 -1.51
N LEU A 3 -3.92 5.45 -0.85
CA LEU A 3 -4.04 4.99 0.54
C LEU A 3 -4.55 3.54 0.55
N ALA A 4 -3.93 2.68 1.36
CA ALA A 4 -4.37 1.30 1.57
C ALA A 4 -4.27 0.93 3.06
N SER A 5 -5.21 0.13 3.58
CA SER A 5 -5.08 -0.37 4.94
C SER A 5 -4.08 -1.52 5.02
N VAL A 6 -3.44 -1.72 6.17
CA VAL A 6 -2.60 -2.92 6.41
C VAL A 6 -3.37 -4.21 6.12
N LYS A 7 -4.67 -4.26 6.42
CA LYS A 7 -5.52 -5.44 6.16
C LYS A 7 -5.66 -5.72 4.66
N ASP A 8 -5.90 -4.69 3.86
CA ASP A 8 -6.06 -4.85 2.41
C ASP A 8 -4.75 -5.23 1.73
N VAL A 9 -3.63 -4.62 2.16
CA VAL A 9 -2.31 -4.95 1.63
C VAL A 9 -1.96 -6.41 1.91
N LYS A 10 -2.26 -6.92 3.12
CA LYS A 10 -2.06 -8.35 3.45
C LYS A 10 -2.89 -9.28 2.56
N ASN A 11 -4.17 -8.95 2.36
CA ASN A 11 -5.09 -9.79 1.62
C ASN A 11 -4.85 -9.77 0.10
N LYS A 12 -4.25 -8.70 -0.43
CA LYS A 12 -4.10 -8.47 -1.87
C LYS A 12 -2.69 -7.99 -2.24
N LEU A 13 -1.66 -8.54 -1.58
CA LEU A 13 -0.29 -8.03 -1.69
C LEU A 13 0.19 -7.94 -3.14
N SER A 14 -0.01 -9.00 -3.94
CA SER A 14 0.39 -9.04 -5.34
C SER A 14 -0.23 -7.92 -6.19
N ASP A 15 -1.50 -7.59 -5.95
CA ASP A 15 -2.17 -6.49 -6.66
C ASP A 15 -1.60 -5.13 -6.24
N TYR A 16 -1.22 -4.98 -4.97
CA TYR A 16 -0.62 -3.76 -4.47
C TYR A 16 0.82 -3.59 -4.94
N LEU A 17 1.60 -4.68 -5.09
CA LEU A 17 2.92 -4.65 -5.72
C LEU A 17 2.84 -4.14 -7.17
N LYS A 18 1.91 -4.68 -7.97
CA LYS A 18 1.67 -4.21 -9.36
C LYS A 18 1.23 -2.75 -9.43
N LYS A 19 0.49 -2.27 -8.42
CA LYS A 19 0.09 -0.85 -8.35
C LYS A 19 1.29 0.04 -7.96
N ALA A 20 2.16 -0.45 -7.09
CA ALA A 20 3.35 0.27 -6.65
C ALA A 20 4.33 0.56 -7.80
N GLU A 21 4.34 -0.27 -8.85
CA GLU A 21 5.08 0.00 -10.10
C GLU A 21 4.70 1.32 -10.77
N ARG A 22 3.50 1.85 -10.50
CA ARG A 22 2.97 3.08 -11.12
C ARG A 22 2.96 4.27 -10.17
N GLU A 23 2.76 4.04 -8.88
CA GLU A 23 2.69 5.09 -7.87
C GLU A 23 2.94 4.57 -6.45
N ASP A 24 3.46 5.44 -5.58
CA ASP A 24 3.61 5.15 -4.15
C ASP A 24 2.27 4.93 -3.47
N ILE A 25 2.26 3.93 -2.58
CA ILE A 25 1.09 3.55 -1.79
C ILE A 25 1.39 3.74 -0.31
N ILE A 26 0.68 4.67 0.33
CA ILE A 26 0.73 4.84 1.77
C ILE A 26 -0.12 3.77 2.43
N ILE A 27 0.52 2.98 3.28
CA ILE A 27 -0.13 1.99 4.11
C ILE A 27 -0.58 2.66 5.40
N THR A 28 -1.84 2.46 5.78
CA THR A 28 -2.45 3.00 6.99
C THR A 28 -2.88 1.90 7.97
N ARG A 29 -2.84 2.22 9.26
CA ARG A 29 -3.42 1.40 10.34
C ARG A 29 -4.34 2.29 11.16
N ASN A 30 -5.62 1.92 11.27
CA ASN A 30 -6.65 2.70 11.97
C ASN A 30 -6.68 4.18 11.50
N GLY A 31 -6.62 4.40 10.18
CA GLY A 31 -6.64 5.73 9.56
C GLY A 31 -5.32 6.52 9.65
N ARG A 32 -4.30 6.01 10.33
CA ARG A 32 -2.99 6.68 10.46
C ARG A 32 -1.96 6.08 9.50
N PRO A 33 -1.21 6.89 8.74
CA PRO A 33 -0.08 6.42 7.93
C PRO A 33 0.96 5.68 8.78
N THR A 34 1.47 4.55 8.28
CA THR A 34 2.44 3.72 9.02
C THR A 34 3.61 3.20 8.17
N ALA A 35 3.45 3.12 6.85
CA ALA A 35 4.50 2.67 5.93
C ALA A 35 4.20 3.15 4.50
N VAL A 36 5.17 2.99 3.62
CA VAL A 36 5.02 3.20 2.17
C VAL A 36 5.40 1.92 1.44
N LEU A 37 4.60 1.53 0.46
CA LEU A 37 4.96 0.54 -0.55
C LEU A 37 5.40 1.31 -1.81
N HIS A 38 6.66 1.14 -2.17
CA HIS A 38 7.33 1.79 -3.29
C HIS A 38 7.96 0.71 -4.17
N HIS A 39 7.86 0.86 -5.49
CA HIS A 39 8.60 0.02 -6.43
C HIS A 39 10.08 0.36 -6.38
N LEU A 40 10.96 -0.64 -6.46
CA LEU A 40 12.42 -0.45 -6.41
C LEU A 40 12.98 0.06 -7.74
#